data_AF-A0A1C6CB10-F1
#
_entry.id   AF-A0A1C6CB10-F1
#
_cell.length_a   1.000
_cell.length_b   1.000
_cell.length_c   1.000
_cell.angle_alpha   90.00
_cell.angle_beta   90.00
_cell.angle_gamma   90.00
#
_symmetry.space_group_name_H-M   'P 1'
#
loop_
_entity.id
_entity.type
_entity.pdbx_description
1 polymer ?
#
loop_
_entity_poly.entity_id
_entity_poly.type
_entity_poly.pdbx_seq_one_letter_code
_entity_poly.pdbx_strand_id
1 'polypeptide(L)'
;MDNAIKLKITGVVRPKEDAKNASITSAIGYTKALTDYIIEYTDNSEVVKAQKESSTINVLNGMEFSPSSDDEKIADAKKYLEGLGVSDKANLFKTMMYSMQSTSNVEDEGISTSMQAGTPDISTMSEEQLAAMLDEYLKSPDDDTLLKIYDAYISTGSYDDNMTTFGVVSLDAPSSISIYTDSFENKEAISDCIEDYNSTANEEDQISYTDYIGILLSSITTIIDVISYVLIAFVAVSLIVSSIMIGIITFISVMERTKEIGILRAIGASKHNISQVFNAETFIIGLCSGLLGVGISALLLIPINSIIHSVLNLDTINASLPLSSAIGLIILSMILTIIGGFVPAKKAAKKDPVTALRTE
;
A
#
# COMPACT_ATOMS: atom_id res chain seq x y z
N MET A 1 -44.57 -13.75 -10.78
CA MET A 1 -43.36 -14.52 -11.13
C MET A 1 -43.43 -15.12 -12.53
N ASP A 2 -44.56 -15.00 -13.23
CA ASP A 2 -44.77 -15.69 -14.51
C ASP A 2 -43.93 -15.16 -15.68
N ASN A 3 -43.35 -13.95 -15.55
CA ASN A 3 -42.46 -13.32 -16.54
C ASN A 3 -40.96 -13.39 -16.15
N ALA A 4 -40.57 -14.20 -15.17
CA ALA A 4 -39.17 -14.30 -14.77
C ALA A 4 -38.35 -15.15 -15.76
N ILE A 5 -37.11 -14.74 -16.03
CA ILE A 5 -36.17 -15.54 -16.82
C ILE A 5 -35.82 -16.80 -16.03
N LYS A 6 -36.16 -17.97 -16.59
CA LYS A 6 -35.81 -19.26 -15.99
C LYS A 6 -34.33 -19.55 -16.23
N LEU A 7 -33.52 -19.43 -15.18
CA LEU A 7 -32.10 -19.76 -15.22
C LEU A 7 -31.89 -21.27 -15.04
N LYS A 8 -30.94 -21.84 -15.80
CA LYS A 8 -30.49 -23.23 -15.66
C LYS A 8 -29.08 -23.25 -15.08
N ILE A 9 -28.87 -24.03 -14.03
CA ILE A 9 -27.54 -24.27 -13.48
C ILE A 9 -26.75 -25.10 -14.51
N THR A 10 -25.66 -24.54 -15.04
CA THR A 10 -24.82 -25.18 -16.06
C THR A 10 -23.64 -25.95 -15.47
N GLY A 11 -23.23 -25.64 -14.25
CA GLY A 11 -22.15 -26.33 -13.55
C GLY A 11 -21.99 -25.88 -12.10
N VAL A 12 -21.24 -26.66 -11.33
CA VAL A 12 -20.85 -26.33 -9.95
C VAL A 12 -19.33 -26.43 -9.89
N VAL A 13 -18.67 -25.31 -9.57
CA VAL A 13 -17.21 -25.29 -9.38
C VAL A 13 -16.92 -25.68 -7.94
N ARG A 14 -16.03 -26.66 -7.75
CA ARG A 14 -15.57 -27.10 -6.43
C ARG A 14 -14.04 -27.11 -6.43
N PRO A 15 -13.39 -26.66 -5.34
CA PRO A 15 -11.97 -26.92 -5.12
C PRO A 15 -11.63 -28.40 -5.29
N LYS A 16 -10.47 -28.71 -5.87
CA LYS A 16 -9.91 -30.06 -5.74
C LYS A 16 -9.52 -30.31 -4.28
N GLU A 17 -9.62 -31.55 -3.81
CA GLU A 17 -9.33 -31.92 -2.40
C GLU A 17 -7.88 -31.60 -1.98
N ASP A 18 -6.94 -31.57 -2.93
CA ASP A 18 -5.52 -31.29 -2.73
C ASP A 18 -5.11 -29.83 -3.02
N ALA A 19 -6.08 -28.96 -3.32
CA ALA A 19 -5.80 -27.57 -3.65
C ALA A 19 -5.36 -26.80 -2.39
N LYS A 20 -4.05 -26.51 -2.30
CA LYS A 20 -3.45 -25.79 -1.16
C LYS A 20 -4.01 -24.38 -0.94
N ASN A 21 -4.57 -23.76 -1.98
CA ASN A 21 -5.14 -22.41 -1.95
C ASN A 21 -6.36 -22.33 -2.87
N ALA A 22 -7.48 -22.94 -2.48
CA ALA A 22 -8.73 -22.79 -3.21
C ALA A 22 -9.65 -21.79 -2.52
N SER A 23 -9.55 -20.52 -2.92
CA SER A 23 -10.54 -19.52 -2.56
C SER A 23 -11.52 -19.35 -3.72
N ILE A 24 -12.76 -19.78 -3.53
CA ILE A 24 -13.88 -19.41 -4.42
C ILE A 24 -14.64 -18.32 -3.69
N THR A 25 -14.46 -17.08 -4.11
CA THR A 25 -15.03 -15.89 -3.44
C THR A 25 -16.46 -15.58 -3.90
N SER A 26 -16.90 -16.08 -5.06
CA SER A 26 -18.26 -15.87 -5.56
C SER A 26 -19.14 -17.11 -5.38
N ALA A 27 -20.31 -16.93 -4.78
CA ALA A 27 -21.30 -17.99 -4.56
C ALA A 27 -22.03 -18.41 -5.87
N ILE A 28 -22.18 -17.48 -6.82
CA ILE A 28 -22.90 -17.70 -8.09
C ILE A 28 -22.16 -16.96 -9.21
N GLY A 29 -21.75 -17.69 -10.25
CA GLY A 29 -21.22 -17.10 -11.47
C GLY A 29 -22.28 -17.04 -12.57
N TYR A 30 -22.30 -15.95 -13.32
CA TYR A 30 -23.14 -15.81 -14.52
C TYR A 30 -22.30 -16.06 -15.77
N THR A 31 -22.87 -16.75 -16.76
CA THR A 31 -22.21 -16.98 -18.05
C THR A 31 -22.14 -15.68 -18.85
N LYS A 32 -21.10 -15.50 -19.67
CA LYS A 32 -21.00 -14.38 -20.63
C LYS A 32 -22.28 -14.17 -21.42
N ALA A 33 -22.92 -15.24 -21.91
CA ALA A 33 -24.16 -15.15 -22.67
C ALA A 33 -25.33 -14.51 -21.89
N LEU A 34 -25.42 -14.74 -20.58
CA LEU A 34 -26.45 -14.11 -19.74
C LEU A 34 -26.10 -12.64 -19.48
N THR A 35 -24.82 -12.33 -19.27
CA THR A 35 -24.33 -10.95 -19.14
C THR A 35 -24.61 -10.15 -20.41
N ASP A 36 -24.24 -10.67 -21.58
CA ASP A 36 -24.49 -10.06 -22.89
C ASP A 36 -26.00 -9.83 -23.10
N TYR A 37 -26.84 -10.83 -22.77
CA TYR A 37 -28.29 -10.71 -22.86
C TYR A 37 -28.86 -9.61 -21.96
N ILE A 38 -28.39 -9.51 -20.70
CA ILE A 38 -28.88 -8.48 -19.77
C ILE A 38 -28.49 -7.08 -20.27
N ILE A 39 -27.27 -6.91 -20.78
CA ILE A 39 -26.81 -5.65 -21.38
C ILE A 39 -27.72 -5.28 -22.55
N GLU A 40 -27.93 -6.20 -23.51
CA GLU A 40 -28.79 -5.97 -24.67
C GLU A 40 -30.24 -5.70 -24.29
N TYR A 41 -30.77 -6.43 -23.30
CA TYR A 41 -32.12 -6.25 -22.79
C TYR A 41 -32.30 -4.85 -22.19
N THR A 42 -31.34 -4.40 -21.38
CA THR A 42 -31.35 -3.05 -20.79
C THR A 42 -31.22 -1.97 -21.86
N ASP A 43 -30.30 -2.13 -22.80
CA ASP A 43 -30.09 -1.20 -23.91
C ASP A 43 -31.32 -1.04 -24.79
N ASN A 44 -32.14 -2.09 -24.89
CA ASN A 44 -33.38 -2.09 -25.66
C ASN A 44 -34.61 -1.60 -24.91
N SER A 45 -34.48 -1.30 -23.62
CA SER A 45 -35.59 -0.77 -22.83
C SER A 45 -36.06 0.59 -23.34
N GLU A 46 -37.36 0.86 -23.19
CA GLU A 46 -37.97 2.10 -23.69
C GLU A 46 -37.35 3.34 -23.02
N VAL A 47 -37.05 3.26 -21.73
CA VAL A 47 -36.44 4.37 -20.97
C VAL A 47 -35.03 4.68 -21.46
N VAL A 48 -34.21 3.67 -21.76
CA VAL A 48 -32.85 3.86 -22.28
C VAL A 48 -32.89 4.43 -23.70
N LYS A 49 -33.79 3.93 -24.55
CA LYS A 49 -33.97 4.48 -25.92
C LYS A 49 -34.39 5.95 -25.89
N ALA A 50 -35.39 6.28 -25.07
CA ALA A 50 -35.86 7.65 -24.92
C ALA A 50 -34.74 8.58 -24.43
N GLN A 51 -33.95 8.14 -23.46
CA GLN A 51 -32.86 8.96 -22.93
C GLN A 51 -31.70 9.09 -23.92
N LYS A 52 -31.36 8.05 -24.70
CA LYS A 52 -30.37 8.13 -25.78
C LYS A 52 -30.77 9.09 -26.89
N GLU A 53 -32.07 9.20 -27.18
CA GLU A 53 -32.62 10.17 -28.15
C GLU A 53 -32.59 11.62 -27.62
N SER A 54 -32.47 11.80 -26.30
CA SER A 54 -32.50 13.09 -25.63
C SER A 54 -31.30 13.27 -24.70
N SER A 55 -30.17 13.71 -25.25
CA SER A 55 -28.92 13.84 -24.48
C SER A 55 -28.92 15.00 -23.47
N THR A 56 -29.79 16.00 -23.65
CA THR A 56 -29.82 17.20 -22.80
C THR A 56 -30.99 17.22 -21.82
N ILE A 57 -32.05 16.44 -22.05
CA ILE A 57 -33.24 16.43 -21.18
C ILE A 57 -33.35 15.10 -20.45
N ASN A 58 -33.55 15.16 -19.14
CA ASN A 58 -33.82 14.01 -18.29
C ASN A 58 -35.23 13.45 -18.60
N VAL A 59 -35.31 12.21 -19.09
CA VAL A 59 -36.59 11.62 -19.51
C VAL A 59 -37.53 11.24 -18.37
N LEU A 60 -37.03 11.21 -17.13
CA LEU A 60 -37.84 10.89 -15.95
C LEU A 60 -38.73 12.05 -15.52
N ASN A 61 -38.27 13.28 -15.76
CA ASN A 61 -38.92 14.49 -15.25
C ASN A 61 -39.09 15.60 -16.31
N GLY A 62 -38.52 15.44 -17.51
CA GLY A 62 -38.68 16.35 -18.65
C GLY A 62 -37.95 17.68 -18.53
N MET A 63 -36.92 17.76 -17.68
CA MET A 63 -36.12 18.97 -17.44
C MET A 63 -34.70 18.82 -18.00
N GLU A 64 -34.01 19.94 -18.24
CA GLU A 64 -32.67 19.93 -18.81
C GLU A 64 -31.63 19.48 -17.78
N PHE A 65 -30.62 18.73 -18.20
CA PHE A 65 -29.50 18.35 -17.33
C PHE A 65 -28.61 19.55 -17.06
N SER A 66 -28.40 19.86 -15.77
CA SER A 66 -27.41 20.84 -15.31
C SER A 66 -27.42 22.18 -16.08
N PRO A 67 -28.54 22.93 -16.07
CA PRO A 67 -28.60 24.26 -16.69
C PRO A 67 -27.50 25.17 -16.16
N SER A 68 -26.88 25.94 -17.06
CA SER A 68 -25.66 26.70 -16.75
C SER A 68 -25.95 28.05 -16.10
N SER A 69 -27.20 28.49 -16.10
CA SER A 69 -27.64 29.77 -15.55
C SER A 69 -28.60 29.60 -14.38
N ASP A 70 -28.44 30.43 -13.35
CA ASP A 70 -29.39 30.52 -12.23
C ASP A 70 -30.80 30.88 -12.73
N ASP A 71 -30.92 31.68 -13.80
CA ASP A 71 -32.22 32.02 -14.41
C ASP A 71 -32.93 30.77 -14.99
N GLU A 72 -32.17 29.83 -15.55
CA GLU A 72 -32.69 28.59 -16.12
C GLU A 72 -33.12 27.62 -15.01
N LYS A 73 -32.32 27.48 -13.95
CA LYS A 73 -32.68 26.72 -12.75
C LYS A 73 -33.97 27.23 -12.12
N ILE A 74 -34.11 28.55 -12.01
CA ILE A 74 -35.32 29.21 -11.50
C ILE A 74 -36.53 28.94 -12.39
N ALA A 75 -36.35 28.97 -13.71
CA ALA A 75 -37.42 28.68 -14.67
C ALA A 75 -37.87 27.20 -14.58
N ASP A 76 -36.93 26.27 -14.48
CA ASP A 76 -37.23 24.84 -14.30
C ASP A 76 -37.88 24.56 -12.94
N ALA A 77 -37.43 25.24 -11.88
CA ALA A 77 -38.08 25.15 -10.58
C ALA A 77 -39.55 25.58 -10.62
N LYS A 78 -39.85 26.70 -11.29
CA LYS A 78 -41.24 27.16 -11.48
C LYS A 78 -42.05 26.12 -12.26
N LYS A 79 -41.52 25.63 -13.38
CA LYS A 79 -42.17 24.63 -14.23
C LYS A 79 -42.46 23.32 -13.48
N TYR A 80 -41.51 22.85 -12.67
CA TYR A 80 -41.66 21.66 -11.85
C TYR A 80 -42.78 21.85 -10.80
N LEU A 81 -42.73 22.97 -10.06
CA LEU A 81 -43.69 23.30 -9.00
C LEU A 81 -45.13 23.47 -9.53
N GLU A 82 -45.29 24.03 -10.72
CA GLU A 82 -46.58 24.17 -11.41
C GLU A 82 -47.16 22.80 -11.83
N GLY A 83 -46.29 21.82 -12.14
CA GLY A 83 -46.67 20.48 -12.58
C GLY A 83 -47.03 19.50 -11.46
N LEU A 84 -46.79 19.85 -10.19
CA LEU A 84 -47.01 18.94 -9.06
C LEU A 84 -48.50 18.70 -8.77
N GLY A 85 -48.85 17.43 -8.55
CA GLY A 85 -50.16 17.04 -8.01
C GLY A 85 -50.29 17.35 -6.52
N VAL A 86 -51.51 17.25 -5.99
CA VAL A 86 -51.81 17.54 -4.56
C VAL A 86 -50.91 16.71 -3.62
N SER A 87 -50.73 15.42 -3.89
CA SER A 87 -49.90 14.54 -3.07
C SER A 87 -48.41 14.88 -3.15
N ASP A 88 -47.91 15.25 -4.33
CA ASP A 88 -46.50 15.61 -4.52
C ASP A 88 -46.17 16.95 -3.85
N LYS A 89 -47.09 17.92 -3.95
CA LYS A 89 -47.02 19.19 -3.22
C LYS A 89 -46.98 18.96 -1.71
N ALA A 90 -47.85 18.07 -1.20
CA ALA A 90 -47.87 17.73 0.22
C ALA A 90 -46.54 17.10 0.69
N ASN A 91 -45.95 16.19 -0.09
CA ASN A 91 -44.68 15.55 0.22
C ASN A 91 -43.50 16.53 0.16
N LEU A 92 -43.48 17.41 -0.85
CA LEU A 92 -42.46 18.43 -1.00
C LEU A 92 -42.47 19.38 0.20
N PHE A 93 -43.65 19.87 0.59
CA PHE A 93 -43.82 20.75 1.75
C PHE A 93 -43.40 20.10 3.07
N LYS A 94 -43.78 18.84 3.30
CA LYS A 94 -43.32 18.06 4.47
C LYS A 94 -41.80 18.00 4.52
N THR A 95 -41.17 17.67 3.40
CA THR A 95 -39.71 17.53 3.33
C THR A 95 -38.99 18.85 3.58
N MET A 96 -39.47 19.95 2.98
CA MET A 96 -38.95 21.30 3.23
C MET A 96 -39.04 21.67 4.71
N MET A 97 -40.19 21.47 5.35
CA MET A 97 -40.36 21.78 6.77
C MET A 97 -39.49 20.92 7.69
N TYR A 98 -39.31 19.63 7.38
CA TYR A 98 -38.40 18.77 8.13
C TYR A 98 -36.93 19.19 7.98
N SER A 99 -36.51 19.61 6.79
CA SER A 99 -35.16 20.17 6.56
C SER A 99 -34.95 21.49 7.32
N MET A 100 -35.95 22.37 7.38
CA MET A 100 -35.87 23.62 8.15
C MET A 100 -35.78 23.36 9.66
N GLN A 101 -36.52 22.38 10.20
CA GLN A 101 -36.44 22.03 11.62
C GLN A 101 -35.08 21.45 12.02
N SER A 102 -34.43 20.69 11.13
CA SER A 102 -33.13 20.06 11.40
C SER A 102 -31.93 20.99 11.22
N THR A 103 -32.07 22.07 10.44
CA THR A 103 -31.01 23.08 10.25
C THR A 103 -30.93 24.07 11.43
N SER A 104 -31.94 24.12 12.31
CA SER A 104 -31.99 24.96 13.52
C SER A 104 -30.91 24.66 14.58
N ASN A 105 -30.04 23.68 14.36
CA ASN A 105 -28.92 23.35 15.26
C ASN A 105 -27.56 23.87 14.77
N VAL A 106 -27.51 24.62 13.67
CA VAL A 106 -26.27 25.26 13.20
C VAL A 106 -26.40 26.77 13.37
N GLU A 107 -25.52 27.31 14.22
CA GLU A 107 -25.35 28.73 14.53
C GLU A 107 -24.97 29.52 13.26
N ASP A 108 -25.94 30.08 12.56
CA ASP A 108 -25.68 31.16 11.61
C ASP A 108 -26.58 32.36 11.92
N GLU A 109 -25.95 33.44 12.37
CA GLU A 109 -26.58 34.70 12.76
C GLU A 109 -27.06 35.45 11.52
N GLY A 110 -28.35 35.35 11.20
CA GLY A 110 -28.92 36.22 10.17
C GLY A 110 -30.39 36.06 9.83
N ILE A 111 -31.01 34.90 10.08
CA ILE A 111 -32.42 34.69 9.77
C ILE A 111 -33.24 34.69 11.06
N SER A 112 -33.80 35.86 11.33
CA SER A 112 -34.68 36.19 12.45
C SER A 112 -35.77 35.13 12.72
N THR A 113 -35.61 34.46 13.87
CA THR A 113 -36.64 34.23 14.89
C THR A 113 -38.06 34.67 14.54
N SER A 114 -38.86 33.77 13.95
CA SER A 114 -40.32 33.91 13.97
C SER A 114 -41.12 32.61 13.85
N MET A 115 -40.51 31.44 13.98
CA MET A 115 -41.25 30.17 14.05
C MET A 115 -40.89 29.36 15.30
N GLN A 116 -41.17 29.93 16.46
CA GLN A 116 -41.20 29.17 17.72
C GLN A 116 -42.44 29.57 18.53
N ALA A 117 -43.62 29.31 17.98
CA ALA A 117 -44.88 29.11 18.71
C ALA A 117 -46.02 28.91 17.68
N GLY A 118 -46.49 27.67 17.51
CA GLY A 118 -47.78 27.40 16.86
C GLY A 118 -47.76 26.75 15.47
N THR A 119 -46.66 26.11 15.04
CA THR A 119 -46.73 25.25 13.84
C THR A 119 -47.64 24.05 14.13
N PRO A 120 -48.77 23.87 13.41
CA PRO A 120 -49.61 22.69 13.56
C PRO A 120 -48.78 21.44 13.28
N ASP A 121 -49.10 20.33 13.96
CA ASP A 121 -48.45 19.05 13.74
C ASP A 121 -48.70 18.61 12.29
N ILE A 122 -47.72 18.90 11.41
CA ILE A 122 -47.75 18.61 9.98
C ILE A 122 -47.95 17.13 9.68
N SER A 123 -47.72 16.24 10.66
CA SER A 123 -47.97 14.80 10.54
C SER A 123 -49.46 14.44 10.60
N THR A 124 -50.31 15.35 11.08
CA THR A 124 -51.78 15.14 11.25
C THR A 124 -52.63 15.88 10.21
N MET A 125 -52.01 16.69 9.35
CA MET A 125 -52.70 17.48 8.32
C MET A 125 -53.00 16.64 7.07
N SER A 126 -54.11 16.93 6.39
CA SER A 126 -54.46 16.26 5.13
C SER A 126 -53.55 16.70 3.98
N GLU A 127 -53.44 15.89 2.92
CA GLU A 127 -52.62 16.23 1.76
C GLU A 127 -53.09 17.53 1.09
N GLU A 128 -54.40 17.78 1.06
CA GLU A 128 -54.97 19.02 0.51
C GLU A 128 -54.58 20.25 1.33
N GLN A 129 -54.53 20.12 2.66
CA GLN A 129 -54.13 21.22 3.54
C GLN A 129 -52.65 21.56 3.36
N LEU A 130 -51.80 20.54 3.23
CA LEU A 130 -50.36 20.71 3.03
C LEU A 130 -50.03 21.24 1.63
N ALA A 131 -50.73 20.78 0.60
CA ALA A 131 -50.62 21.32 -0.75
C ALA A 131 -51.03 22.80 -0.80
N ALA A 132 -52.11 23.18 -0.11
CA ALA A 132 -52.53 24.58 -0.01
C ALA A 132 -51.52 25.46 0.75
N MET A 133 -50.84 24.91 1.77
CA MET A 133 -49.77 25.63 2.47
C MET A 133 -48.55 25.85 1.56
N LEU A 134 -48.19 24.86 0.75
CA LEU A 134 -47.15 25.02 -0.27
C LEU A 134 -47.55 26.08 -1.30
N ASP A 135 -48.79 26.04 -1.80
CA ASP A 135 -49.28 27.01 -2.79
C ASP A 135 -49.27 28.45 -2.22
N GLU A 136 -49.57 28.63 -0.94
CA GLU A 136 -49.46 29.95 -0.29
C GLU A 136 -47.99 30.37 -0.08
N TYR A 137 -47.10 29.43 0.26
CA TYR A 137 -45.66 29.67 0.36
C TYR A 137 -45.03 30.04 -1.00
N LEU A 138 -45.51 29.44 -2.09
CA LEU A 138 -45.06 29.64 -3.47
C LEU A 138 -45.81 30.77 -4.21
N LYS A 139 -46.57 31.61 -3.51
CA LYS A 139 -47.33 32.71 -4.10
C LYS A 139 -46.45 33.90 -4.51
N SER A 140 -45.27 34.03 -3.91
CA SER A 140 -44.22 35.00 -4.25
C SER A 140 -42.85 34.49 -3.82
N PRO A 141 -42.36 33.38 -4.39
CA PRO A 141 -41.07 32.83 -4.01
C PRO A 141 -39.97 33.78 -4.50
N ASP A 142 -39.02 34.07 -3.63
CA ASP A 142 -37.79 34.73 -4.03
C ASP A 142 -36.89 33.79 -4.85
N ASP A 143 -36.02 34.38 -5.67
CA ASP A 143 -35.16 33.62 -6.59
C ASP A 143 -34.19 32.68 -5.83
N ASP A 144 -33.75 33.02 -4.62
CA ASP A 144 -32.89 32.19 -3.77
C ASP A 144 -33.63 30.94 -3.25
N THR A 145 -34.89 31.09 -2.83
CA THR A 145 -35.76 29.97 -2.48
C THR A 145 -35.95 29.03 -3.67
N LEU A 146 -36.19 29.55 -4.88
CA LEU A 146 -36.35 28.70 -6.07
C LEU A 146 -35.07 27.95 -6.46
N LEU A 147 -33.91 28.59 -6.33
CA LEU A 147 -32.61 27.94 -6.55
C LEU A 147 -32.35 26.82 -5.54
N LYS A 148 -32.64 27.05 -4.25
CA LYS A 148 -32.52 26.00 -3.22
C LYS A 148 -33.46 24.83 -3.47
N ILE A 149 -34.68 25.10 -3.90
CA ILE A 149 -35.63 24.05 -4.28
C ILE A 149 -35.08 23.27 -5.47
N TYR A 150 -34.52 23.98 -6.46
CA TYR A 150 -33.91 23.35 -7.62
C TYR A 150 -32.78 22.40 -7.21
N ASP A 151 -31.77 22.91 -6.52
CA ASP A 151 -30.58 22.14 -6.17
C ASP A 151 -30.89 20.97 -5.21
N ALA A 152 -31.88 21.12 -4.32
CA ALA A 152 -32.21 20.11 -3.32
C ALA A 152 -33.19 19.02 -3.81
N TYR A 153 -34.13 19.34 -4.72
CA TYR A 153 -35.25 18.46 -5.03
C TYR A 153 -35.47 18.20 -6.52
N ILE A 154 -34.90 19.04 -7.39
CA ILE A 154 -35.17 19.02 -8.83
C ILE A 154 -33.94 18.59 -9.60
N SER A 155 -32.74 18.95 -9.10
CA SER A 155 -31.43 18.68 -9.67
C SER A 155 -31.46 17.40 -10.48
N THR A 156 -31.40 17.57 -11.80
CA THR A 156 -31.71 16.54 -12.80
C THR A 156 -30.63 15.48 -12.91
N GLY A 157 -29.56 15.57 -12.10
CA GLY A 157 -28.35 14.78 -12.23
C GLY A 157 -27.61 15.09 -13.53
N SER A 158 -26.83 14.12 -13.99
CA SER A 158 -26.23 14.11 -15.32
C SER A 158 -26.86 13.04 -16.21
N TYR A 159 -26.63 13.16 -17.51
CA TYR A 159 -26.97 12.11 -18.47
C TYR A 159 -26.36 10.75 -18.07
N ASP A 160 -25.11 10.76 -17.62
CA ASP A 160 -24.39 9.54 -17.23
C ASP A 160 -24.94 8.91 -15.94
N ASP A 161 -25.43 9.72 -15.00
CA ASP A 161 -26.12 9.23 -13.80
C ASP A 161 -27.41 8.50 -14.16
N ASN A 162 -28.18 9.04 -15.11
CA ASN A 162 -29.38 8.41 -15.63
C ASN A 162 -29.05 7.10 -16.36
N MET A 163 -28.05 7.09 -17.25
CA MET A 163 -27.59 5.88 -17.92
C MET A 163 -27.20 4.79 -16.93
N THR A 164 -26.43 5.15 -15.90
CA THR A 164 -25.99 4.24 -14.84
C THR A 164 -27.18 3.71 -14.04
N THR A 165 -28.13 4.59 -13.68
CA THR A 165 -29.35 4.21 -12.94
C THR A 165 -30.24 3.27 -13.75
N PHE A 166 -30.30 3.45 -15.07
CA PHE A 166 -31.02 2.56 -15.97
C PHE A 166 -30.29 1.22 -16.19
N GLY A 167 -29.07 1.07 -15.68
CA GLY A 167 -28.27 -0.14 -15.79
C GLY A 167 -27.56 -0.29 -17.13
N VAL A 168 -27.37 0.80 -17.88
CA VAL A 168 -26.57 0.82 -19.10
C VAL A 168 -25.12 0.58 -18.72
N VAL A 169 -24.47 -0.33 -19.44
CA VAL A 169 -23.06 -0.68 -19.21
C VAL A 169 -22.26 -0.27 -20.43
N SER A 170 -21.22 0.54 -20.23
CA SER A 170 -20.23 0.82 -21.26
C SER A 170 -19.16 -0.26 -21.29
N LEU A 171 -18.90 -0.82 -22.47
CA LEU A 171 -17.78 -1.75 -22.69
C LEU A 171 -16.45 -1.02 -22.92
N ASP A 172 -16.52 0.26 -23.26
CA ASP A 172 -15.35 1.08 -23.60
C ASP A 172 -14.69 1.72 -22.35
N ALA A 173 -15.41 1.75 -21.23
CA ALA A 173 -14.96 2.36 -19.97
C ALA A 173 -15.09 1.37 -18.79
N PRO A 174 -14.11 0.46 -18.59
CA PRO A 174 -14.15 -0.48 -17.50
C PRO A 174 -13.96 0.22 -16.14
N SER A 175 -14.70 -0.23 -15.12
CA SER A 175 -14.55 0.30 -13.74
C SER A 175 -13.24 -0.12 -13.07
N SER A 176 -12.66 -1.25 -13.49
CA SER A 176 -11.36 -1.72 -13.03
C SER A 176 -10.73 -2.66 -14.06
N ILE A 177 -9.40 -2.70 -14.08
CA ILE A 177 -8.63 -3.63 -14.90
C ILE A 177 -7.80 -4.50 -13.96
N SER A 178 -8.00 -5.81 -14.03
CA SER A 178 -7.19 -6.77 -13.29
C SER A 178 -6.14 -7.37 -14.22
N ILE A 179 -4.86 -7.14 -13.90
CA ILE A 179 -3.73 -7.64 -14.69
C ILE A 179 -3.07 -8.78 -13.92
N TYR A 180 -2.86 -9.90 -14.60
CA TYR A 180 -2.22 -11.09 -14.04
C TYR A 180 -0.95 -11.39 -14.83
N THR A 181 0.18 -11.49 -14.14
CA THR A 181 1.47 -11.83 -14.73
C THR A 181 1.90 -13.23 -14.33
N ASP A 182 2.69 -13.85 -15.20
CA ASP A 182 3.29 -15.18 -15.00
C ASP A 182 4.65 -15.12 -14.28
N SER A 183 5.28 -13.95 -14.19
CA SER A 183 6.60 -13.75 -13.58
C SER A 183 6.71 -12.42 -12.83
N PHE A 184 7.68 -12.35 -11.91
CA PHE A 184 8.01 -11.11 -11.18
C PHE A 184 8.59 -10.04 -12.08
N GLU A 185 9.38 -10.43 -13.10
CA GLU A 185 9.97 -9.49 -14.06
C GLU A 185 8.89 -8.79 -14.89
N ASN A 186 7.88 -9.55 -15.34
CA ASN A 186 6.72 -8.98 -16.04
C ASN A 186 5.86 -8.09 -15.12
N LYS A 187 5.71 -8.48 -13.85
CA LYS A 187 5.02 -7.66 -12.85
C LYS A 187 5.72 -6.32 -12.67
N GLU A 188 7.05 -6.33 -12.55
CA GLU A 188 7.83 -5.12 -12.33
C GLU A 188 7.82 -4.22 -13.56
N ALA A 189 7.97 -4.78 -14.76
CA ALA A 189 7.88 -4.00 -16.00
C ALA A 189 6.54 -3.27 -16.17
N ILE A 190 5.44 -3.82 -15.64
CA ILE A 190 4.13 -3.18 -15.65
C ILE A 190 4.07 -2.05 -14.62
N SER A 191 4.56 -2.29 -13.40
CA SER A 191 4.70 -1.26 -12.38
C SER A 191 5.54 -0.08 -12.88
N ASP A 192 6.69 -0.35 -13.47
CA ASP A 192 7.58 0.66 -14.07
C ASP A 192 6.88 1.45 -15.18
N CYS A 193 6.14 0.77 -16.06
CA CYS A 193 5.38 1.42 -17.12
C CYS A 193 4.28 2.36 -16.59
N ILE A 194 3.61 1.97 -15.50
CA ILE A 194 2.59 2.80 -14.86
C ILE A 194 3.22 4.01 -14.18
N GLU A 195 4.36 3.82 -13.51
CA GLU A 195 5.11 4.92 -12.88
C GLU A 195 5.63 5.91 -13.92
N ASP A 196 6.19 5.43 -15.02
CA ASP A 196 6.64 6.26 -16.14
C ASP A 196 5.49 7.07 -16.74
N TYR A 197 4.33 6.45 -16.97
CA TYR A 197 3.15 7.16 -17.45
C TYR A 197 2.69 8.23 -16.44
N ASN A 198 2.53 7.85 -15.17
CA ASN A 198 2.08 8.74 -14.10
C ASN A 198 3.03 9.92 -13.86
N SER A 199 4.32 9.77 -14.15
CA SER A 199 5.30 10.85 -14.04
C SER A 199 5.06 12.00 -15.02
N THR A 200 4.34 11.74 -16.12
CA THR A 200 4.04 12.72 -17.18
C THR A 200 2.56 13.08 -17.29
N ALA A 201 1.68 12.29 -16.68
CA ALA A 201 0.24 12.49 -16.69
C ALA A 201 -0.19 13.60 -15.70
N ASN A 202 -1.29 14.30 -16.02
CA ASN A 202 -1.93 15.21 -15.06
C ASN A 202 -2.52 14.40 -13.90
N GLU A 203 -2.74 15.04 -12.74
CA GLU A 203 -3.28 14.37 -11.54
C GLU A 203 -4.60 13.62 -11.81
N GLU A 204 -5.46 14.18 -12.68
CA GLU A 204 -6.75 13.57 -13.07
C GLU A 204 -6.61 12.32 -13.95
N ASP A 205 -5.48 12.21 -14.67
CA ASP A 205 -5.19 11.13 -15.62
C ASP A 205 -4.29 10.04 -15.02
N GLN A 206 -3.85 10.19 -13.77
CA GLN A 206 -2.94 9.25 -13.12
C GLN A 206 -3.62 7.90 -12.84
N ILE A 207 -2.92 6.83 -13.18
CA ILE A 207 -3.36 5.46 -12.93
C ILE A 207 -3.09 5.12 -11.46
N SER A 208 -4.16 4.97 -10.69
CA SER A 208 -4.11 4.35 -9.37
C SER A 208 -4.15 2.83 -9.50
N TYR A 209 -3.18 2.14 -8.91
CA TYR A 209 -3.10 0.68 -8.95
C TYR A 209 -2.77 0.09 -7.58
N THR A 210 -3.12 -1.19 -7.39
CA THR A 210 -2.81 -1.96 -6.17
C THR A 210 -2.04 -3.22 -6.54
N ASP A 211 -0.79 -3.31 -6.09
CA ASP A 211 0.04 -4.49 -6.25
C ASP A 211 -0.09 -5.45 -5.06
N TYR A 212 -1.01 -6.39 -5.16
CA TYR A 212 -1.28 -7.37 -4.11
C TYR A 212 -0.06 -8.26 -3.80
N ILE A 213 0.72 -8.65 -4.81
CA ILE A 213 1.88 -9.52 -4.64
C ILE A 213 3.02 -8.75 -4.00
N GLY A 214 3.27 -7.51 -4.43
CA GLY A 214 4.25 -6.63 -3.81
C GLY A 214 3.93 -6.31 -2.36
N ILE A 215 2.67 -6.06 -2.02
CA ILE A 215 2.26 -5.83 -0.61
C ILE A 215 2.54 -7.06 0.26
N LEU A 216 2.20 -8.26 -0.23
CA LEU A 216 2.46 -9.51 0.48
C LEU A 216 3.97 -9.73 0.66
N LEU A 217 4.75 -9.59 -0.42
CA LEU A 217 6.19 -9.81 -0.38
C LEU A 217 6.92 -8.75 0.46
N SER A 218 6.51 -7.49 0.40
CA SER A 218 7.08 -6.39 1.19
C SER A 218 7.00 -6.67 2.69
N SER A 219 5.91 -7.29 3.14
CA SER A 219 5.76 -7.71 4.54
C SER A 219 6.77 -8.79 4.93
N ILE A 220 7.01 -9.75 4.04
CA ILE A 220 7.98 -10.84 4.25
C ILE A 220 9.42 -10.29 4.22
N THR A 221 9.76 -9.46 3.24
CA THR A 221 11.10 -8.87 3.13
C THR A 221 11.42 -8.02 4.35
N THR A 222 10.46 -7.21 4.83
CA THR A 222 10.62 -6.41 6.04
C THR A 222 10.95 -7.28 7.26
N ILE A 223 10.26 -8.42 7.43
CA ILE A 223 10.54 -9.34 8.56
C ILE A 223 11.95 -9.94 8.42
N ILE A 224 12.33 -10.36 7.21
CA ILE A 224 13.68 -10.90 6.93
C ILE A 224 14.75 -9.85 7.23
N ASP A 225 14.54 -8.60 6.84
CA ASP A 225 15.47 -7.50 7.08
C ASP A 225 15.64 -7.22 8.56
N VAL A 226 14.55 -7.17 9.33
CA VAL A 226 14.61 -6.99 10.79
C VAL A 226 15.42 -8.10 11.45
N ILE A 227 15.15 -9.36 11.12
CA ILE A 227 15.91 -10.50 11.65
C ILE A 227 17.39 -10.39 11.26
N SER A 228 17.66 -10.05 10.00
CA SER A 228 19.02 -9.88 9.48
C SER A 228 19.77 -8.78 10.23
N TYR A 229 19.17 -7.62 10.45
CA TYR A 229 19.78 -6.53 11.21
C TYR A 229 20.05 -6.90 12.67
N VAL A 230 19.15 -7.65 13.31
CA VAL A 230 19.36 -8.15 14.67
C VAL A 230 20.57 -9.10 14.72
N LEU A 231 20.66 -10.05 13.77
CA LEU A 231 21.80 -10.96 13.68
C LEU A 231 23.10 -10.21 13.38
N ILE A 232 23.08 -9.22 12.47
CA ILE A 232 24.23 -8.36 12.18
C ILE A 232 24.67 -7.60 13.43
N ALA A 233 23.74 -7.09 14.24
CA ALA A 233 24.07 -6.43 15.50
C ALA A 233 24.76 -7.38 16.48
N PHE A 234 24.28 -8.62 16.62
CA PHE A 234 24.94 -9.64 17.44
C PHE A 234 26.36 -9.95 16.93
N VAL A 235 26.51 -10.15 15.62
CA VAL A 235 27.81 -10.40 14.99
C VAL A 235 28.75 -9.21 15.23
N ALA A 236 28.29 -7.97 15.08
CA ALA A 236 29.10 -6.78 15.31
C ALA A 236 29.63 -6.72 16.76
N VAL A 237 28.79 -7.00 17.76
CA VAL A 237 29.22 -7.09 19.17
C VAL A 237 30.23 -8.22 19.37
N SER A 238 29.97 -9.41 18.82
CA SER A 238 30.90 -10.54 18.89
C SER A 238 32.24 -10.24 18.23
N LEU A 239 32.27 -9.49 17.13
CA LEU A 239 33.50 -9.06 16.45
C LEU A 239 34.30 -8.09 17.32
N ILE A 240 33.66 -7.15 18.01
CA ILE A 240 34.33 -6.25 18.96
C ILE A 240 34.97 -7.04 20.11
N VAL A 241 34.20 -7.93 20.73
CA VAL A 241 34.70 -8.79 21.83
C VAL A 241 35.87 -9.66 21.35
N SER A 242 35.77 -10.22 20.14
CA SER A 242 36.83 -11.02 19.53
C SER A 242 38.09 -10.20 19.26
N SER A 243 37.95 -8.96 18.76
CA SER A 243 39.08 -8.06 18.52
C SER A 243 39.83 -7.71 19.82
N ILE A 244 39.09 -7.45 20.91
CA ILE A 244 39.69 -7.21 22.24
C ILE A 244 40.41 -8.46 22.74
N MET A 245 39.81 -9.65 22.61
CA MET A 245 40.44 -10.93 22.96
C MET A 245 41.75 -11.15 22.20
N ILE A 246 41.78 -10.91 20.88
CA ILE A 246 43.00 -11.00 20.06
C ILE A 246 44.06 -10.02 20.60
N GLY A 247 43.68 -8.78 20.93
CA GLY A 247 44.58 -7.80 21.52
C GLY A 247 45.17 -8.24 22.86
N ILE A 248 44.38 -8.89 23.72
CA ILE A 248 44.85 -9.41 25.01
C ILE A 248 45.82 -10.57 24.80
N ILE A 249 45.48 -11.53 23.93
CA ILE A 249 46.32 -12.71 23.65
C ILE A 249 47.67 -12.27 23.06
N THR A 250 47.64 -11.36 22.08
CA THR A 250 48.88 -10.81 21.48
C THR A 250 49.69 -10.00 22.49
N PHE A 251 49.05 -9.28 23.42
CA PHE A 251 49.74 -8.60 24.51
C PHE A 251 50.46 -9.58 25.45
N ILE A 252 49.80 -10.66 25.86
CA ILE A 252 50.39 -11.71 26.71
C ILE A 252 51.57 -12.38 26.00
N SER A 253 51.38 -12.78 24.74
CA SER A 253 52.43 -13.42 23.93
C SER A 253 53.69 -12.57 23.82
N VAL A 254 53.54 -11.26 23.60
CA VAL A 254 54.65 -10.29 23.60
C VAL A 254 55.35 -10.23 24.97
N MET A 255 54.59 -10.27 26.05
CA MET A 255 55.15 -10.18 27.40
C MET A 255 55.97 -11.42 27.76
N GLU A 256 55.50 -12.60 27.40
CA GLU A 256 56.23 -13.86 27.61
C GLU A 256 57.55 -13.88 26.81
N ARG A 257 57.55 -13.36 25.58
CA ARG A 257 58.74 -13.27 24.71
C ARG A 257 59.61 -12.03 24.96
N THR A 258 59.50 -11.36 26.11
CA THR A 258 60.26 -10.10 26.38
C THR A 258 61.78 -10.29 26.33
N LYS A 259 62.32 -11.41 26.83
CA LYS A 259 63.77 -11.72 26.77
C LYS A 259 64.26 -11.86 25.33
N GLU A 260 63.51 -12.54 24.48
CA GLU A 260 63.82 -12.71 23.05
C GLU A 260 63.87 -11.36 22.33
N ILE A 261 62.90 -10.48 22.59
CA ILE A 261 62.88 -9.11 22.05
C ILE A 261 64.12 -8.32 22.53
N GLY A 262 64.50 -8.46 23.80
CA GLY A 262 65.69 -7.82 24.37
C GLY A 262 66.99 -8.24 23.66
N ILE A 263 67.15 -9.54 23.39
CA ILE A 263 68.30 -10.11 22.66
C ILE A 263 68.33 -9.58 21.22
N LEU A 264 67.20 -9.63 20.50
CA LEU A 264 67.11 -9.13 19.13
C LEU A 264 67.45 -7.64 19.05
N ARG A 265 66.98 -6.84 20.00
CA ARG A 265 67.30 -5.40 20.07
C ARG A 265 68.75 -5.13 20.45
N ALA A 266 69.38 -5.98 21.26
CA ALA A 266 70.81 -5.86 21.61
C ALA A 266 71.75 -6.21 20.45
N ILE A 267 71.32 -7.10 19.55
CA ILE A 267 72.04 -7.47 18.31
C ILE A 267 71.82 -6.43 17.19
N GLY A 268 70.94 -5.44 17.39
CA GLY A 268 70.76 -4.29 16.49
C GLY A 268 69.40 -4.22 15.78
N ALA A 269 68.43 -5.06 16.13
CA ALA A 269 67.09 -4.95 15.55
C ALA A 269 66.43 -3.61 15.90
N SER A 270 65.95 -2.90 14.88
CA SER A 270 65.22 -1.64 15.06
C SER A 270 63.85 -1.89 15.71
N LYS A 271 63.26 -0.86 16.33
CA LYS A 271 61.89 -0.93 16.87
C LYS A 271 60.87 -1.29 15.78
N HIS A 272 61.13 -0.87 14.55
CA HIS A 272 60.27 -1.18 13.40
C HIS A 272 60.34 -2.66 13.03
N ASN A 273 61.54 -3.26 13.01
CA ASN A 273 61.71 -4.68 12.70
C ASN A 273 60.98 -5.56 13.72
N ILE A 274 61.07 -5.23 15.02
CA ILE A 274 60.33 -5.93 16.07
C ILE A 274 58.81 -5.80 15.85
N SER A 275 58.31 -4.59 15.57
CA SER A 275 56.88 -4.38 15.31
C SER A 275 56.40 -5.11 14.05
N GLN A 276 57.22 -5.21 13.00
CA GLN A 276 56.88 -5.92 11.77
C GLN A 276 56.69 -7.42 12.00
N VAL A 277 57.54 -8.04 12.82
CA VAL A 277 57.42 -9.48 13.14
C VAL A 277 56.07 -9.77 13.80
N PHE A 278 55.69 -9.01 14.82
CA PHE A 278 54.40 -9.19 15.50
C PHE A 278 53.21 -8.83 14.61
N ASN A 279 53.32 -7.81 13.77
CA ASN A 279 52.28 -7.47 12.79
C ASN A 279 52.12 -8.57 11.72
N ALA A 280 53.22 -9.19 11.30
CA ALA A 280 53.20 -10.32 10.37
C ALA A 280 52.57 -11.58 10.99
N GLU A 281 52.88 -11.87 12.26
CA GLU A 281 52.23 -12.95 13.02
C GLU A 281 50.71 -12.73 13.07
N THR A 282 50.28 -11.51 13.40
CA THR A 282 48.87 -11.10 13.46
C THR A 282 48.19 -11.19 12.08
N PHE A 283 48.89 -10.80 11.01
CA PHE A 283 48.41 -10.90 9.63
C PHE A 283 48.19 -12.35 9.20
N ILE A 284 49.15 -13.23 9.47
CA ILE A 284 49.06 -14.67 9.12
C ILE A 284 47.89 -15.31 9.88
N ILE A 285 47.75 -15.01 11.17
CA ILE A 285 46.63 -15.50 11.98
C ILE A 285 45.29 -15.03 11.39
N GLY A 286 45.17 -13.74 11.03
CA GLY A 286 43.96 -13.20 10.42
C GLY A 286 43.63 -13.85 9.08
N LEU A 287 44.61 -14.04 8.20
CA LEU A 287 44.43 -14.69 6.90
C LEU A 287 44.00 -16.16 7.06
N CYS A 288 44.70 -16.92 7.89
CA CYS A 288 44.38 -18.33 8.15
C CYS A 288 42.99 -18.48 8.80
N SER A 289 42.65 -17.61 9.75
CA SER A 289 41.34 -17.63 10.43
C SER A 289 40.22 -17.27 9.45
N GLY A 290 40.41 -16.27 8.59
CA GLY A 290 39.45 -15.91 7.55
C GLY A 290 39.22 -17.05 6.56
N LEU A 291 40.30 -17.67 6.06
CA LEU A 291 40.21 -18.81 5.15
C LEU A 291 39.51 -20.01 5.79
N LEU A 292 39.85 -20.34 7.04
CA LEU A 292 39.19 -21.43 7.77
C LEU A 292 37.72 -21.11 8.06
N GLY A 293 37.39 -19.87 8.44
CA GLY A 293 36.02 -19.43 8.68
C GLY A 293 35.16 -19.59 7.43
N VAL A 294 35.61 -19.06 6.29
CA VAL A 294 34.92 -19.22 5.00
C VAL A 294 34.82 -20.70 4.59
N GLY A 295 35.89 -21.47 4.77
CA GLY A 295 35.90 -22.90 4.46
C GLY A 295 34.90 -23.70 5.28
N ILE A 296 34.79 -23.41 6.58
CA ILE A 296 33.80 -24.02 7.47
C ILE A 296 32.38 -23.59 7.07
N SER A 297 32.17 -22.30 6.79
CA SER A 297 30.87 -21.80 6.32
C SER A 297 30.44 -22.48 5.02
N ALA A 298 31.36 -22.64 4.06
CA ALA A 298 31.08 -23.34 2.80
C ALA A 298 30.75 -24.82 3.02
N LEU A 299 31.43 -25.49 3.96
CA LEU A 299 31.14 -26.88 4.31
C LEU A 299 29.76 -27.01 4.99
N LEU A 300 29.39 -26.06 5.85
CA LEU A 300 28.08 -26.02 6.51
C LEU A 300 26.93 -25.80 5.53
N LEU A 301 27.15 -25.21 4.35
CA LEU A 301 26.10 -25.09 3.33
C LEU A 301 25.56 -26.45 2.89
N ILE A 302 26.36 -27.52 2.94
CA ILE A 302 25.94 -28.87 2.51
C ILE A 302 24.77 -29.40 3.37
N PRO A 303 24.92 -29.57 4.71
CA PRO A 303 23.81 -30.02 5.55
C PRO A 303 22.68 -28.98 5.61
N ILE A 304 22.99 -27.67 5.53
CA ILE A 304 21.95 -26.62 5.53
C ILE A 304 21.05 -26.76 4.29
N ASN A 305 21.62 -26.88 3.09
CA ASN A 305 20.83 -27.08 1.87
C ASN A 305 20.04 -28.38 1.92
N SER A 306 20.61 -29.46 2.45
CA SER A 306 19.87 -30.71 2.65
C SER A 306 18.64 -30.54 3.55
N ILE A 307 18.74 -29.74 4.61
CA ILE A 307 17.59 -29.43 5.49
C ILE A 307 16.58 -28.55 4.75
N ILE A 308 17.03 -27.54 4.02
CA ILE A 308 16.16 -26.64 3.24
C ILE A 308 15.31 -27.45 2.25
N HIS A 309 15.94 -28.34 1.48
CA HIS A 309 15.23 -29.19 0.51
C HIS A 309 14.20 -30.11 1.21
N SER A 310 14.55 -30.69 2.37
CA SER A 310 13.64 -31.55 3.12
C SER A 310 12.45 -30.81 3.72
N VAL A 311 12.62 -29.55 4.14
CA VAL A 311 11.54 -28.75 4.76
C VAL A 311 10.63 -28.16 3.70
N LEU A 312 11.21 -27.64 2.62
CA LEU A 312 10.46 -26.95 1.57
C LEU A 312 9.90 -27.89 0.51
N ASN A 313 10.39 -29.14 0.40
CA ASN A 313 10.09 -30.06 -0.70
C ASN A 313 10.34 -29.43 -2.09
N LEU A 314 11.34 -28.54 -2.17
CA LEU A 314 11.71 -27.81 -3.38
C LEU A 314 13.24 -27.88 -3.55
N ASP A 315 13.67 -28.30 -4.74
CA ASP A 315 15.10 -28.43 -5.08
C ASP A 315 15.68 -27.12 -5.66
N THR A 316 14.84 -26.13 -5.93
CA THR A 316 15.22 -24.89 -6.63
C THR A 316 15.82 -23.82 -5.72
N ILE A 317 15.56 -23.88 -4.41
CA ILE A 317 16.04 -22.87 -3.44
C ILE A 317 17.30 -23.41 -2.77
N ASN A 318 18.42 -22.70 -2.95
CA ASN A 318 19.71 -23.05 -2.41
C ASN A 318 20.31 -21.88 -1.64
N ALA A 319 20.76 -22.11 -0.41
CA ALA A 319 21.66 -21.21 0.28
C ALA A 319 23.03 -21.27 -0.40
N SER A 320 23.56 -20.10 -0.77
CA SER A 320 24.86 -19.97 -1.39
C SER A 320 25.67 -18.88 -0.70
N LEU A 321 26.99 -19.03 -0.69
CA LEU A 321 27.92 -18.00 -0.26
C LEU A 321 28.56 -17.39 -1.51
N PRO A 322 28.15 -16.17 -1.92
CA PRO A 322 28.76 -15.50 -3.06
C PRO A 322 30.26 -15.31 -2.87
N LEU A 323 31.03 -15.49 -3.94
CA LEU A 323 32.48 -15.39 -3.89
C LEU A 323 32.95 -13.99 -3.46
N SER A 324 32.23 -12.94 -3.85
CA SER A 324 32.47 -11.55 -3.43
C SER A 324 32.35 -11.38 -1.91
N SER A 325 31.28 -11.92 -1.31
CA SER A 325 31.06 -11.89 0.13
C SER A 325 32.11 -12.69 0.89
N ALA A 326 32.50 -13.86 0.36
CA ALA A 326 33.55 -14.69 0.96
C ALA A 326 34.90 -13.95 1.03
N ILE A 327 35.31 -13.30 -0.06
CA ILE A 327 36.54 -12.49 -0.10
C ILE A 327 36.42 -11.31 0.89
N GLY A 328 35.26 -10.65 0.92
CA GLY A 328 34.98 -9.56 1.86
C GLY A 328 35.15 -9.97 3.33
N LEU A 329 34.66 -11.15 3.71
CA LEU A 329 34.80 -11.68 5.07
C LEU A 329 36.26 -12.00 5.46
N ILE A 330 37.06 -12.52 4.52
CA ILE A 330 38.49 -12.76 4.76
C ILE A 330 39.23 -11.45 5.00
N ILE A 331 38.98 -10.45 4.17
CA ILE A 331 39.58 -9.11 4.31
C ILE A 331 39.15 -8.48 5.64
N LEU A 332 37.87 -8.58 6.00
CA LEU A 332 37.34 -8.07 7.26
C LEU A 332 38.02 -8.74 8.46
N SER A 333 38.19 -10.07 8.42
CA SER A 333 38.87 -10.84 9.46
C SER A 333 40.33 -10.39 9.64
N MET A 334 41.05 -10.20 8.53
CA MET A 334 42.42 -9.67 8.56
C MET A 334 42.48 -8.27 9.19
N ILE A 335 41.61 -7.36 8.78
CA ILE A 335 41.57 -5.99 9.32
C ILE A 335 41.33 -6.01 10.82
N LEU A 336 40.34 -6.77 11.30
CA LEU A 336 40.03 -6.85 12.72
C LEU A 336 41.18 -7.43 13.54
N THR A 337 41.84 -8.47 13.03
CA THR A 337 42.97 -9.11 13.70
C THR A 337 44.14 -8.14 13.80
N ILE A 338 44.47 -7.43 12.72
CA ILE A 338 45.53 -6.41 12.70
C ILE A 338 45.24 -5.27 13.67
N ILE A 339 44.01 -4.76 13.69
CA ILE A 339 43.61 -3.70 14.63
C ILE A 339 43.80 -4.16 16.08
N GLY A 340 43.39 -5.39 16.40
CA GLY A 340 43.57 -5.98 17.73
C GLY A 340 45.04 -6.11 18.13
N GLY A 341 45.90 -6.61 17.23
CA GLY A 341 47.33 -6.84 17.49
C GLY A 341 48.23 -5.60 17.41
N PHE A 342 47.75 -4.50 16.80
CA PHE A 342 48.58 -3.32 16.54
C PHE A 342 49.07 -2.62 17.81
N VAL A 343 48.19 -2.45 18.79
CA VAL A 343 48.51 -1.78 20.07
C VAL A 343 49.60 -2.53 20.86
N PRO A 344 49.48 -3.85 21.12
CA PRO A 344 50.53 -4.59 21.81
C PRO A 344 51.83 -4.67 21.03
N ALA A 345 51.80 -4.85 19.70
CA ALA A 345 53.01 -4.86 18.87
C ALA A 345 53.81 -3.55 18.99
N LYS A 346 53.11 -2.40 18.99
CA LYS A 346 53.73 -1.08 19.18
C LYS A 346 54.32 -0.91 20.59
N LYS A 347 53.68 -1.48 21.62
CA LYS A 347 54.16 -1.44 23.01
C LYS A 347 55.38 -2.35 23.19
N ALA A 348 55.42 -3.51 22.54
CA ALA A 348 56.57 -4.43 22.48
C ALA A 348 57.83 -3.72 21.97
N ALA A 349 57.69 -3.08 20.81
CA ALA A 349 58.78 -2.41 20.10
C ALA A 349 59.42 -1.25 20.90
N LYS A 350 58.71 -0.70 21.90
CA LYS A 350 59.21 0.40 22.74
C LYS A 350 59.92 -0.06 24.02
N LYS A 351 59.85 -1.35 24.41
CA LYS A 351 60.49 -1.85 25.64
C LYS A 351 62.02 -1.75 25.56
N ASP A 352 62.65 -1.09 26.53
CA ASP A 352 64.10 -0.86 26.59
C ASP A 352 64.90 -2.19 26.71
N PRO A 353 65.96 -2.40 25.89
CA PRO A 353 66.72 -3.66 25.89
C PRO A 353 67.41 -3.94 27.23
N VAL A 354 67.89 -2.90 27.90
CA VAL A 354 68.62 -3.02 29.17
C VAL A 354 67.67 -3.50 30.27
N THR A 355 66.44 -2.99 30.29
CA THR A 355 65.43 -3.43 31.27
C THR A 355 64.90 -4.83 30.96
N ALA A 356 64.80 -5.19 29.67
CA ALA A 356 64.36 -6.51 29.21
C ALA A 356 65.36 -7.64 29.52
N LEU A 357 66.67 -7.32 29.60
CA LEU A 357 67.73 -8.29 29.94
C LEU A 357 68.06 -8.34 31.45
N ARG A 358 67.69 -7.29 32.21
CA ARG A 358 67.91 -7.18 33.66
C ARG A 358 66.78 -7.78 34.51
N THR A 359 65.66 -8.15 33.89
CA THR A 359 64.59 -8.89 34.56
C THR A 359 65.02 -10.36 34.64
N GLU A 360 65.09 -10.92 35.86
CA GLU A 360 65.66 -12.25 36.19
C GLU A 360 65.55 -13.30 35.09
#